data_AF-A0A938B7R9-F1
#
_entry.id   AF-A0A938B7R9-F1
#
_cell.length_a   1.000
_cell.length_b   1.000
_cell.length_c   1.000
_cell.angle_alpha   90.00
_cell.angle_beta   90.00
_cell.angle_gamma   90.00
#
_symmetry.space_group_name_H-M   'P 1'
#
loop_
_entity.id
_entity.type
_entity.pdbx_description
1 polymer ?
#
loop_
_entity_poly.entity_id
_entity_poly.type
_entity_poly.pdbx_seq_one_letter_code
_entity_poly.pdbx_strand_id
1 'polypeptide(L)'
;MATLIERIVAEVSTLPNELQKEVLNYVEYLKNKIPEPTKEQRFLSLLIEQGLIDEIPSEAEESENDEDFEPILIQGKPLSETIIENRGPK
;
A
#
# COMPACT_ATOMS: atom_id res chain seq x y z
N MET A 1 18.01 23.22 -7.83
CA MET A 1 18.74 22.17 -7.07
C MET A 1 18.81 20.96 -7.98
N ALA A 2 20.01 20.44 -8.27
CA ALA A 2 20.13 19.24 -9.10
C ALA A 2 19.48 18.05 -8.38
N THR A 3 18.65 17.30 -9.10
CA THR A 3 17.98 16.12 -8.56
C THR A 3 19.01 15.06 -8.15
N LEU A 4 18.64 14.16 -7.23
CA LEU A 4 19.54 13.07 -6.81
C LEU A 4 20.03 12.24 -8.02
N ILE A 5 19.14 12.05 -9.00
CA ILE A 5 19.42 11.33 -10.25
C ILE A 5 20.51 12.05 -11.07
N GLU A 6 20.40 13.37 -11.24
CA GLU A 6 21.41 14.15 -11.98
C GLU A 6 22.81 14.05 -11.34
N ARG A 7 22.87 13.98 -10.00
CA ARG A 7 24.15 13.80 -9.29
C ARG A 7 24.74 12.42 -9.53
N ILE A 8 23.91 11.37 -9.45
CA ILE A 8 24.33 9.99 -9.71
C ILE A 8 24.84 9.86 -11.15
N VAL A 9 24.11 10.42 -12.12
CA VAL A 9 24.53 10.40 -13.53
C VAL A 9 25.84 11.14 -13.74
N ALA A 10 26.02 12.31 -13.13
CA ALA A 10 27.26 13.06 -13.20
C ALA A 10 28.44 12.27 -12.61
N GLU A 11 28.26 11.63 -11.46
CA GLU A 11 29.29 10.82 -10.81
C GLU A 11 29.66 9.59 -11.64
N VAL A 12 28.67 8.84 -12.13
CA VAL A 12 28.91 7.66 -12.99
C VAL A 12 29.61 8.06 -14.30
N SER A 13 29.30 9.22 -14.86
CA SER A 13 29.94 9.71 -16.10
C SER A 13 31.44 10.01 -15.95
N THR A 14 31.92 10.23 -14.72
CA THR A 14 33.35 10.45 -14.45
C THR A 14 34.14 9.15 -14.29
N LEU A 15 33.46 7.99 -14.20
CA LEU A 15 34.10 6.69 -14.03
C LEU A 15 34.69 6.18 -15.36
N PRO A 16 35.76 5.35 -15.30
CA PRO A 16 36.25 4.57 -16.42
C PRO A 16 35.15 3.69 -17.05
N ASN A 17 35.23 3.47 -18.36
CA ASN A 17 34.25 2.70 -19.14
C ASN A 17 33.97 1.28 -18.59
N GLU A 18 34.95 0.63 -17.97
CA GLU A 18 34.77 -0.69 -17.35
C GLU A 18 33.85 -0.62 -16.13
N LEU A 19 34.03 0.39 -15.28
CA LEU A 19 33.20 0.62 -14.09
C LEU A 19 31.82 1.14 -14.46
N GLN A 20 31.69 1.94 -15.53
CA GLN A 20 30.37 2.36 -16.04
C GLN A 20 29.54 1.14 -16.48
N LYS A 21 30.15 0.17 -17.14
CA LYS A 21 29.48 -1.09 -17.52
C LYS A 21 29.08 -1.90 -16.30
N GLU A 22 29.92 -1.94 -15.26
CA GLU A 22 29.61 -2.63 -14.01
C GLU A 22 28.40 -1.99 -13.30
N VAL A 23 28.36 -0.66 -13.22
CA VAL A 23 27.21 0.08 -12.67
C VAL A 23 25.95 -0.21 -13.47
N LEU A 24 26.03 -0.19 -14.81
CA LEU A 24 24.88 -0.51 -15.67
C LEU A 24 24.35 -1.93 -15.41
N ASN A 25 25.24 -2.92 -15.37
CA ASN A 25 24.89 -4.31 -15.09
C ASN A 25 24.23 -4.45 -13.70
N TYR A 26 24.73 -3.72 -12.72
CA TYR A 26 24.18 -3.72 -11.37
C TYR A 26 22.79 -3.08 -11.32
N VAL A 27 22.56 -1.99 -12.05
CA VAL A 27 21.24 -1.35 -12.17
C VAL A 27 20.25 -2.30 -12.86
N GLU A 28 20.64 -3.00 -13.92
CA GLU A 28 19.79 -4.01 -14.56
C GLU A 28 19.47 -5.18 -13.64
N TYR A 29 20.45 -5.64 -12.87
CA TYR A 29 20.25 -6.67 -11.86
C TYR A 29 19.23 -6.24 -10.80
N LEU A 30 19.33 -5.01 -10.29
CA LEU A 30 18.38 -4.47 -9.33
C LEU A 30 16.98 -4.33 -9.94
N LYS A 31 16.88 -3.86 -11.19
CA LYS A 31 15.60 -3.76 -11.91
C LYS A 31 14.88 -5.12 -11.99
N ASN A 32 15.61 -6.19 -12.24
CA ASN A 32 15.04 -7.55 -12.32
C ASN A 32 14.70 -8.15 -10.94
N LYS A 33 15.25 -7.60 -9.86
CA LYS A 33 14.95 -8.03 -8.48
C LYS A 33 13.78 -7.30 -7.85
N ILE A 34 13.50 -6.08 -8.30
CA ILE A 34 12.37 -5.30 -7.80
C ILE A 34 11.10 -5.89 -8.41
N PRO A 35 10.16 -6.42 -7.60
CA PRO A 35 8.90 -6.93 -8.13
C PRO A 35 8.16 -5.79 -8.83
N GLU A 36 7.55 -6.10 -9.97
CA GLU A 36 6.68 -5.16 -10.67
C GLU A 36 5.58 -4.68 -9.71
N PRO A 37 5.34 -3.36 -9.63
CA PRO A 37 4.35 -2.83 -8.70
C PRO A 37 2.95 -3.35 -9.06
N THR A 38 2.19 -3.73 -8.03
CA THR A 38 0.82 -4.20 -8.20
C THR A 38 -0.07 -3.10 -8.77
N LYS A 39 -1.25 -3.45 -9.29
CA LYS A 39 -2.23 -2.46 -9.77
C LYS A 39 -2.60 -1.45 -8.67
N GLU A 40 -2.70 -1.94 -7.44
CA GLU A 40 -3.00 -1.13 -6.26
C GLU A 40 -1.88 -0.14 -5.95
N GLN A 41 -0.62 -0.60 -5.90
CA GLN A 41 0.53 0.29 -5.72
C GLN A 41 0.60 1.37 -6.80
N ARG A 42 0.35 1.01 -8.07
CA ARG A 42 0.29 1.97 -9.18
C ARG A 42 -0.83 2.99 -9.02
N PHE A 43 -1.99 2.56 -8.52
CA PHE A 43 -3.12 3.45 -8.27
C PHE A 43 -2.82 4.41 -7.12
N LEU A 44 -2.23 3.92 -6.02
CA LEU A 44 -1.82 4.75 -4.89
C LEU A 44 -0.76 5.79 -5.30
N SER A 45 0.23 5.40 -6.11
CA SER A 45 1.19 6.34 -6.70
C SER A 45 0.50 7.43 -7.51
N LEU A 46 -0.51 7.09 -8.32
CA LEU A 46 -1.28 8.08 -9.07
C LEU A 46 -2.01 9.07 -8.13
N LEU A 47 -2.58 8.60 -7.03
CA LEU A 47 -3.26 9.48 -6.07
C LEU A 47 -2.29 10.47 -5.41
N ILE A 48 -1.08 10.03 -5.08
CA ILE A 48 -0.01 10.91 -4.55
C ILE A 48 0.40 11.94 -5.60
N GLU A 49 0.61 11.52 -6.85
CA GLU A 49 0.98 12.43 -7.94
C GLU A 49 -0.10 13.50 -8.21
N GLN A 50 -1.38 13.16 -8.00
CA GLN A 50 -2.49 14.11 -8.09
C GLN A 50 -2.68 14.96 -6.82
N GLY A 51 -1.88 14.74 -5.77
CA GLY A 51 -1.99 15.44 -4.49
C GLY A 51 -3.27 15.12 -3.72
N LEU A 52 -3.88 13.96 -3.97
CA LEU A 52 -5.09 13.51 -3.29
C LEU A 52 -4.80 12.85 -1.94
N ILE A 53 -3.61 12.25 -1.80
CA ILE A 53 -3.10 11.68 -0.56
C ILE A 53 -1.61 12.05 -0.42
N ASP A 54 -1.13 12.20 0.81
CA ASP A 54 0.25 12.61 1.07
C ASP A 54 1.24 11.43 1.01
N GLU A 55 0.82 10.26 1.51
CA GLU A 55 1.66 9.06 1.56
C GLU A 55 0.84 7.76 1.49
N ILE A 56 1.52 6.65 1.21
CA ILE A 56 0.94 5.31 1.30
C ILE A 56 1.11 4.84 2.75
N PRO A 57 0.02 4.56 3.50
CA PRO A 57 0.13 4.07 4.86
C PRO A 57 0.89 2.73 4.89
N SER A 58 1.73 2.55 5.91
CA SER A 58 2.46 1.31 6.10
C SER A 58 1.55 0.24 6.69
N GLU A 59 1.62 -0.99 6.18
CA GLU A 59 0.85 -2.15 6.69
C GLU A 59 1.04 -2.37 8.22
N ALA A 60 2.14 -1.87 8.80
CA ALA A 60 2.41 -2.00 10.23
C ALA A 60 1.44 -1.21 11.13
N GLU A 61 0.87 -0.10 10.63
CA GLU A 61 0.01 0.79 11.42
C GLU A 61 -1.39 0.20 11.68
N GLU A 62 -1.79 -0.83 10.93
CA GLU A 62 -3.10 -1.49 11.11
C GLU A 62 -3.07 -2.56 12.22
N SER A 63 -1.90 -3.07 12.60
CA SER A 63 -1.77 -4.16 13.59
C SER A 63 -1.84 -3.72 15.06
N GLU A 64 -1.77 -2.41 15.35
CA GLU A 64 -1.83 -1.90 16.73
C GLU A 64 -3.25 -1.52 17.20
N ASN A 65 -4.27 -1.61 16.34
CA ASN A 65 -5.66 -1.22 16.68
C ASN A 65 -6.64 -2.40 16.83
N ASP A 66 -6.16 -3.64 16.80
CA ASP A 66 -7.01 -4.83 17.05
C ASP A 66 -7.32 -5.05 18.56
N GLU A 67 -6.77 -4.23 19.45
CA GLU A 67 -6.94 -4.41 20.91
C GLU A 67 -8.29 -3.92 21.47
N ASP A 68 -9.10 -3.19 20.70
CA ASP A 68 -10.35 -2.56 21.19
C ASP A 68 -11.65 -3.13 20.57
N PHE A 69 -11.64 -4.32 19.96
CA PHE A 69 -12.89 -4.94 19.52
C PHE A 69 -13.68 -5.52 20.70
N GLU A 70 -14.57 -4.71 21.28
CA GLU A 70 -15.58 -5.18 22.23
C GLU A 70 -16.88 -5.57 21.49
N PRO A 71 -17.27 -6.86 21.46
CA PRO A 71 -18.53 -7.28 20.85
C PRO A 71 -19.71 -6.74 21.66
N ILE A 72 -20.59 -5.98 21.00
CA ILE A 72 -21.81 -5.47 21.62
C ILE A 72 -22.80 -6.63 21.79
N LEU A 73 -23.14 -6.97 23.03
CA LEU A 73 -24.20 -7.93 23.34
C LEU A 73 -25.57 -7.30 23.00
N ILE A 74 -26.16 -7.74 21.89
CA ILE A 74 -27.52 -7.36 21.51
C ILE A 74 -28.51 -8.11 22.40
N GLN A 75 -29.23 -7.40 23.27
CA GLN A 75 -30.36 -7.97 24.00
C GLN A 75 -31.61 -7.96 23.13
N GLY A 76 -32.02 -9.13 22.64
CA GLY A 76 -33.23 -9.28 21.85
C GLY A 76 -33.46 -10.74 21.45
N LYS A 77 -34.72 -11.09 21.18
CA LYS A 77 -35.04 -12.36 20.54
C LYS A 77 -34.75 -12.26 19.04
N PRO A 78 -34.34 -13.35 18.37
CA PRO A 78 -34.24 -13.36 16.92
C PRO A 78 -35.54 -12.87 16.26
N LEU A 79 -35.42 -12.13 15.16
CA LEU A 79 -36.58 -11.64 14.40
C LEU A 79 -37.53 -12.79 14.00
N SER A 80 -37.00 -14.00 13.80
CA SER A 80 -37.78 -15.21 13.51
C SER A 80 -38.79 -15.58 14.60
N GLU A 81 -38.50 -15.26 15.88
CA GLU A 81 -39.41 -15.49 17.00
C GLU A 81 -40.42 -14.34 17.14
N THR A 82 -40.04 -13.12 16.76
CA THR A 82 -40.86 -11.91 16.92
C THR A 82 -42.02 -11.84 15.91
N ILE A 83 -41.92 -12.50 14.75
CA ILE A 83 -42.94 -12.47 13.69
C ILE A 83 -44.16 -13.36 14.01
N ILE A 84 -44.00 -14.37 14.87
CA ILE A 84 -45.05 -15.38 15.13
C ILE A 84 -46.16 -14.81 16.04
N GLU A 85 -45.84 -13.88 16.94
CA GLU A 85 -46.81 -13.33 17.91
C GLU A 85 -47.82 -12.36 17.28
N ASN A 86 -47.45 -11.64 16.22
CA ASN A 86 -48.32 -10.64 15.57
C ASN A 86 -49.24 -11.20 14.48
N ARG A 87 -49.27 -12.53 14.27
CA ARG A 87 -50.11 -13.21 13.27
C ARG A 87 -51.05 -14.26 13.88
N GLY A 88 -51.34 -14.19 15.18
CA GLY A 88 -52.41 -14.98 15.79
C GLY A 88 -53.79 -14.56 15.25
N PRO A 89 -54.72 -15.50 15.02
CA PRO A 89 -56.05 -15.18 14.50
C PRO A 89 -56.80 -14.27 15.48
N LYS A 90 -57.45 -13.23 14.95
CA LYS A 90 -58.49 -12.49 15.67
C LYS A 90 -59.66 -13.41 16.02
#